data_AF-A0A165DGA0-F1
#
_entry.id   AF-A0A165DGA0-F1
#
_cell.length_a   1.000
_cell.length_b   1.000
_cell.length_c   1.000
_cell.angle_alpha   90.00
_cell.angle_beta   90.00
_cell.angle_gamma   90.00
#
_symmetry.space_group_name_H-M   'P 1'
#
loop_
_entity.id
_entity.type
_entity.pdbx_description
1 polymer ?
#
loop_
_entity_poly.entity_id
_entity_poly.type
_entity_poly.pdbx_seq_one_letter_code
_entity_poly.pdbx_strand_id
1 'polypeptide(L)' 'MNVMLTRCQRGMVIVTSKRFLENGGKNTVMGKMMHYWKRRRGETVWTDPYMIMNRFAELPGSAA' A
#
# COMPACT_ATOMS: atom_id res chain seq x y z
N MET A 1 17.00 -3.30 7.17
CA MET A 1 16.60 -2.02 6.53
C MET A 1 16.43 -2.28 5.05
N ASN A 2 15.31 -1.93 4.42
CA ASN A 2 15.05 -2.24 3.00
C ASN A 2 15.18 -0.96 2.15
N VAL A 3 16.04 -0.99 1.13
CA VAL A 3 16.41 0.19 0.32
C VAL A 3 15.20 0.76 -0.41
N MET A 4 14.32 -0.06 -0.99
CA MET A 4 13.15 0.46 -1.73
C MET A 4 12.21 1.26 -0.83
N LEU A 5 12.03 0.82 0.43
CA LEU A 5 11.03 1.39 1.34
C LEU A 5 11.47 2.69 2.01
N THR A 6 12.75 3.06 1.93
CA THR A 6 13.32 4.22 2.63
C THR A 6 13.66 5.38 1.71
N ARG A 7 13.36 5.29 0.40
CA ARG A 7 13.71 6.34 -0.59
C ARG A 7 12.63 7.40 -0.79
N CYS A 8 11.39 7.13 -0.39
CA CYS A 8 10.29 8.09 -0.56
C CYS A 8 10.23 9.09 0.60
N GLN A 9 10.24 10.39 0.27
CA GLN A 9 10.25 11.47 1.26
C GLN A 9 8.86 12.01 1.60
N ARG A 10 7.89 11.92 0.68
CA ARG A 10 6.55 12.53 0.82
C ARG A 10 5.41 11.50 0.87
N GLY A 11 5.55 10.40 0.15
CA GLY A 11 4.53 9.37 0.04
C GLY A 11 4.98 8.26 -0.91
N MET A 12 4.34 7.09 -0.80
CA MET A 12 4.68 5.90 -1.58
C MET A 12 3.41 5.19 -1.99
N VAL A 13 3.31 4.85 -3.28
CA VAL A 13 2.30 3.92 -3.81
C VAL A 13 3.01 2.62 -4.13
N ILE A 14 2.48 1.50 -3.63
CA ILE A 14 3.05 0.18 -3.89
C ILE A 14 2.02 -0.66 -4.65
N VAL A 15 2.36 -1.03 -5.88
CA VAL A 15 1.52 -1.91 -6.70
C VAL A 15 1.89 -3.35 -6.40
N THR A 16 0.92 -4.15 -5.96
CA THR A 16 1.14 -5.54 -5.58
C THR A 16 -0.15 -6.35 -5.62
N SER A 17 -0.03 -7.67 -5.50
CA SER A 17 -1.16 -8.58 -5.33
C SER A 17 -1.55 -8.71 -3.85
N LYS A 18 -2.80 -8.35 -3.53
CA LYS A 18 -3.38 -8.55 -2.19
C LYS A 18 -3.30 -10.01 -1.75
N ARG A 19 -3.68 -10.93 -2.65
CA ARG A 19 -3.60 -12.37 -2.40
C ARG A 19 -2.18 -12.83 -2.09
N PHE A 20 -1.17 -12.28 -2.76
CA PHE A 20 0.22 -12.63 -2.45
C PHE A 20 0.60 -12.20 -1.03
N LEU A 21 0.32 -10.96 -0.63
CA LEU A 21 0.66 -10.44 0.70
C LEU A 21 -0.14 -11.09 1.83
N GLU A 22 -1.33 -11.61 1.57
CA GLU A 22 -2.13 -12.37 2.55
C GLU A 22 -1.69 -13.83 2.65
N ASN A 23 -0.95 -14.36 1.68
CA ASN A 23 -0.51 -15.75 1.63
C ASN A 23 1.02 -15.87 1.65
N GLY A 24 1.65 -16.26 0.54
CA GLY A 24 3.09 -16.55 0.47
C GLY A 24 3.99 -15.38 0.86
N GLY A 25 3.52 -14.14 0.69
CA GLY A 25 4.22 -12.92 1.05
C GLY A 25 4.01 -12.43 2.49
N LYS A 26 3.16 -13.08 3.30
CA LYS A 26 2.71 -12.54 4.61
C LYS A 26 3.85 -12.24 5.59
N ASN A 27 4.89 -13.08 5.58
CA ASN A 27 6.01 -12.97 6.51
C ASN A 27 7.13 -12.05 6.02
N THR A 28 7.05 -11.55 4.78
CA THR A 28 7.99 -10.57 4.24
C THR A 28 7.84 -9.22 4.95
N VAL A 29 8.84 -8.35 4.82
CA VAL A 29 8.77 -6.97 5.34
C VAL A 29 7.52 -6.26 4.79
N MET A 30 7.20 -6.48 3.52
CA MET A 30 6.04 -5.87 2.87
C MET A 30 4.71 -6.44 3.38
N GLY A 31 4.62 -7.75 3.61
CA GLY A 31 3.45 -8.39 4.24
C GLY A 31 3.21 -7.88 5.67
N LYS A 32 4.28 -7.79 6.47
CA LYS A 32 4.21 -7.21 7.83
C LYS A 32 3.80 -5.74 7.81
N MET A 33 4.33 -4.95 6.88
CA MET A 33 3.96 -3.54 6.71
C MET A 33 2.48 -3.39 6.30
N MET A 34 2.00 -4.22 5.36
CA MET A 34 0.59 -4.24 4.97
C MET A 34 -0.31 -4.55 6.18
N HIS A 35 0.00 -5.59 6.95
CA HIS A 35 -0.77 -5.92 8.16
C HIS A 35 -0.74 -4.81 9.22
N TYR A 36 0.40 -4.14 9.38
CA TYR A 36 0.54 -3.00 10.28
C TYR A 36 -0.41 -1.86 9.90
N TRP A 37 -0.49 -1.50 8.61
CA TRP A 37 -1.36 -0.43 8.12
C TRP A 37 -2.83 -0.85 8.08
N LYS A 38 -3.13 -2.07 7.64
CA LYS A 38 -4.49 -2.63 7.62
C LYS A 38 -5.13 -2.58 9.00
N ARG A 39 -4.38 -2.90 10.06
CA ARG A 39 -4.85 -2.79 11.45
C ARG A 39 -5.16 -1.36 11.89
N ARG A 40 -4.53 -0.34 11.29
CA ARG A 40 -4.69 1.08 11.66
C ARG A 40 -5.74 1.82 10.84
N ARG A 41 -5.89 1.46 9.57
CA ARG A 41 -6.72 2.19 8.59
C ARG A 41 -7.82 1.31 7.98
N GLY A 42 -7.86 0.01 8.29
CA GLY A 42 -8.82 -0.91 7.73
C GLY A 42 -8.51 -1.23 6.26
N GLU A 43 -9.56 -1.43 5.46
CA GLU A 43 -9.44 -1.78 4.04
C GLU A 43 -9.05 -0.59 3.15
N THR A 44 -9.09 0.65 3.65
CA THR A 44 -8.70 1.86 2.88
C THR A 44 -7.22 1.90 2.47
N VAL A 45 -6.41 0.99 3.03
CA VAL A 45 -5.00 0.79 2.60
C VAL A 45 -4.89 0.17 1.21
N TRP A 46 -5.97 -0.41 0.69
CA TRP A 46 -6.06 -0.96 -0.64
C TRP A 46 -6.87 -0.01 -1.53
N THR A 47 -6.38 0.21 -2.73
CA THR A 47 -7.15 0.83 -3.82
C THR A 47 -7.11 -0.12 -5.01
N ASP A 48 -8.18 -0.15 -5.78
CA ASP A 48 -8.19 -0.79 -7.08
C ASP A 48 -7.71 0.20 -8.18
N PRO A 49 -7.23 -0.32 -9.32
CA PRO A 49 -6.77 0.52 -10.42
C PRO A 49 -7.86 1.41 -11.01
N TYR A 50 -9.13 1.00 -10.97
CA TYR A 50 -10.23 1.77 -11.53
C TYR A 50 -10.48 3.05 -10.71
N MET A 51 -10.38 2.99 -9.38
CA MET A 51 -10.44 4.18 -8.52
C MET A 51 -9.29 5.16 -8.80
N ILE A 52 -8.10 4.65 -9.17
CA ILE A 52 -6.99 5.51 -9.59
C ILE A 52 -7.29 6.18 -10.93
N MET A 53 -7.74 5.42 -11.93
CA MET A 53 -8.04 5.92 -13.27
C MET A 53 -9.12 7.01 -13.26
N ASN A 54 -10.14 6.85 -12.42
CA ASN A 54 -11.22 7.81 -12.27
C ASN A 54 -10.94 8.93 -11.25
N ARG A 55 -9.72 8.99 -10.69
CA ARG A 55 -9.29 10.00 -9.70
C ARG A 55 -10.12 10.02 -8.41
N PHE A 56 -10.64 8.86 -8.02
CA PHE A 56 -11.36 8.67 -6.75
C PHE A 56 -10.45 8.12 -5.64
N ALA A 57 -9.27 7.61 -5.98
CA ALA A 57 -8.32 7.12 -4.99
C ALA A 57 -7.61 8.27 -4.24
N GLU A 58 -7.66 8.25 -2.91
CA GLU A 58 -6.86 9.13 -2.06
C GLU A 58 -5.38 8.71 -2.08
N LEU A 59 -4.59 9.34 -2.94
CA LEU A 59 -3.17 9.03 -3.11
C LEU A 59 -2.29 9.96 -2.27
N PRO A 60 -1.12 9.50 -1.79
CA PRO A 60 -0.18 10.37 -1.08
C PRO A 60 0.19 11.61 -1.90
N GLY A 61 -0.10 12.79 -1.39
CA GLY A 61 0.18 14.07 -2.06
C GLY A 61 -0.83 14.47 -3.13
N SER A 62 -1.93 13.74 -3.31
CA SER A 62 -3.08 14.25 -4.08
C SER A 62 -3.74 15.41 -3.33
N ALA A 63 -4.18 16.44 -4.06
CA ALA A 63 -5.02 17.48 -3.49
C ALA A 63 -6.38 16.88 -3.15
N ALA A 64 -6.90 17.20 -1.96
CA ALA A 64 -8.24 16.80 -1.51
C ALA A 64 -9.33 17.36 -2.41
#